data_AF-A0A2V8ZRC2-F1
#
_entry.id   AF-A0A2V8ZRC2-F1
#
_cell.length_a   1.000
_cell.length_b   1.000
_cell.length_c   1.000
_cell.angle_alpha   90.00
_cell.angle_beta   90.00
_cell.angle_gamma   90.00
#
_symmetry.space_group_name_H-M   'P 1'
#
loop_
_entity.id
_entity.type
_entity.pdbx_description
1 polymer ?
#
loop_
_entity_poly.entity_id
_entity_poly.type
_entity_poly.pdbx_seq_one_letter_code
_entity_poly.pdbx_strand_id
1 'polypeptide(L)'
;MKRLVEFIRSVIPTDPFQLFLLGGSVLLFICMQLRCIPALPDLKPGMNIPHEIFDDSLTKVRQSWQMFSFLARLPVFFAGAAGLFVCFWPGRRPVRRTLIFVCLPAIGGLSALCVRFLQVGQDLAFPVVSVFQRSQHNEAKAIQTLWSMGPALHMAFLGAALVLVFASRLAMGIASLPLSLAMVDEAGLQKQDSWKRIKVCVWLAIASVGIFMLMAWSLMEGVFRLLPTLLIQRLSSAGVPLATALATAMLAGIAAWAVGESRWRELRQFTRLPDVSFGMLGAVIPIAINLVSNLLVYLRDRIHWAAFDFGKFGPPLFSAYFKFPDPYYFWYLPAAAFEEIIWRGYLQPRFVRRFGIIRGILLLSLIWGASHFSADFQRTSEDYQVFQKLAFRLFSCVVLGYVFGWLTLRSGSIWPVALAHGFHNVWVISSAYWLREQDSWLLKTIPWVCWVILAILLFRFWPPTVAEDIPADSEPTSTEPPPITETAS
;
A
#
# COMPACT_ATOMS: atom_id res chain seq x y z
N MET A 1 10.27 -19.72 -22.11
CA MET A 1 11.40 -19.17 -21.33
C MET A 1 11.92 -17.84 -21.88
N LYS A 2 12.34 -17.75 -23.15
CA LYS A 2 12.90 -16.52 -23.76
C LYS A 2 12.03 -15.24 -23.58
N ARG A 3 10.74 -15.31 -23.90
CA ARG A 3 9.79 -14.18 -23.73
C ARG A 3 9.65 -13.72 -22.28
N LEU A 4 9.70 -14.64 -21.31
CA LEU A 4 9.62 -14.30 -19.88
C LEU A 4 10.90 -13.59 -19.42
N VAL A 5 12.07 -14.06 -19.86
CA VAL A 5 13.36 -13.42 -19.56
C VAL A 5 13.43 -12.02 -20.17
N GLU A 6 13.00 -11.86 -21.42
CA GLU A 6 12.89 -10.55 -22.08
C GLU A 6 11.93 -9.61 -21.34
N PHE A 7 10.78 -10.14 -20.87
CA PHE A 7 9.85 -9.37 -20.06
C PHE A 7 10.46 -8.93 -18.72
N ILE A 8 11.08 -9.86 -17.97
CA ILE A 8 11.72 -9.56 -16.69
C ILE A 8 12.83 -8.51 -16.87
N ARG A 9 13.68 -8.66 -17.87
CA ARG A 9 14.73 -7.67 -18.20
C ARG A 9 14.15 -6.29 -18.53
N SER A 10 12.97 -6.25 -19.14
CA SER A 10 12.34 -4.98 -19.53
C SER A 10 11.74 -4.19 -18.37
N VAL A 11 11.54 -4.81 -17.20
CA VAL A 11 10.94 -4.18 -16.01
C VAL A 11 11.93 -4.01 -14.85
N ILE A 12 13.15 -4.51 -15.02
CA ILE A 12 14.27 -4.27 -14.11
C ILE A 12 14.99 -2.97 -14.55
N PRO A 13 15.53 -2.19 -13.60
CA PRO A 13 16.33 -1.03 -13.94
C PRO A 13 17.55 -1.38 -14.80
N THR A 14 17.98 -0.44 -15.64
CA THR A 14 19.18 -0.58 -16.50
C THR A 14 20.44 -0.89 -15.70
N ASP A 15 20.60 -0.22 -14.57
CA ASP A 15 21.66 -0.47 -13.58
C ASP A 15 21.06 -1.16 -12.35
N PRO A 16 21.41 -2.44 -12.08
CA PRO A 16 20.92 -3.17 -10.91
C PRO A 16 21.20 -2.47 -9.57
N PHE A 17 22.24 -1.63 -9.47
CA PHE A 17 22.52 -0.89 -8.24
C PHE A 17 21.47 0.18 -7.94
N GLN A 18 20.67 0.61 -8.91
CA GLN A 18 19.50 1.47 -8.65
C GLN A 18 18.49 0.81 -7.71
N LEU A 19 18.47 -0.54 -7.63
CA LEU A 19 17.67 -1.28 -6.65
C LEU A 19 18.15 -1.06 -5.21
N PHE A 20 19.42 -0.71 -4.99
CA PHE A 20 19.93 -0.43 -3.64
C PHE A 20 19.36 0.89 -3.12
N LEU A 21 19.31 1.93 -3.98
CA LEU A 21 18.65 3.17 -3.64
C LEU A 21 17.15 2.96 -3.42
N LEU A 22 16.48 2.24 -4.33
CA LEU A 22 15.04 1.99 -4.24
C LEU A 22 14.69 1.18 -2.97
N GLY A 23 15.33 0.03 -2.79
CA GLY A 23 15.12 -0.86 -1.65
C GLY A 23 15.52 -0.19 -0.33
N GLY A 24 16.66 0.50 -0.29
CA GLY A 24 17.08 1.23 0.89
C GLY A 24 16.12 2.35 1.28
N SER A 25 15.57 3.07 0.29
CA SER A 25 14.55 4.09 0.52
C SER A 25 13.23 3.50 1.05
N VAL A 26 12.80 2.33 0.55
CA VAL A 26 11.63 1.61 1.08
C VAL A 26 11.83 1.20 2.53
N LEU A 27 13.01 0.65 2.89
CA LEU A 27 13.33 0.24 4.26
C LEU A 27 13.30 1.42 5.25
N LEU A 28 13.83 2.58 4.83
CA LEU A 28 13.74 3.81 5.59
C LEU A 28 12.29 4.31 5.71
N PHE A 29 11.51 4.21 4.62
CA PHE A 29 10.12 4.67 4.58
C PHE A 29 9.18 3.88 5.50
N ILE A 30 9.38 2.57 5.63
CA ILE A 30 8.52 1.73 6.49
C ILE A 30 8.86 1.82 7.97
N CYS A 31 9.92 2.54 8.38
CA CYS A 31 10.42 2.54 9.76
C CYS A 31 9.38 2.93 10.82
N MET A 32 8.38 3.74 10.44
CA MET A 32 7.28 4.17 11.33
C MET A 32 6.33 3.04 11.71
N GLN A 33 6.20 2.08 10.80
CA GLN A 33 5.26 0.99 10.90
C GLN A 33 5.87 -0.25 11.59
N LEU A 34 7.17 -0.18 11.89
CA LEU A 34 7.93 -1.23 12.55
C LEU A 34 8.02 -1.00 14.06
N ARG A 35 8.11 -2.11 14.79
CA ARG A 35 8.37 -2.10 16.23
C ARG A 35 9.79 -1.60 16.50
N CYS A 36 9.92 -0.66 17.43
CA CYS A 36 11.21 -0.06 17.82
C CYS A 36 11.68 -0.46 19.24
N ILE A 37 10.82 -1.13 20.02
CA ILE A 37 11.13 -1.66 21.35
C ILE A 37 11.50 -3.15 21.20
N PRO A 38 12.41 -3.70 22.04
CA PRO A 38 12.61 -5.15 22.14
C PRO A 38 11.30 -5.91 22.35
N ALA A 39 11.25 -7.17 21.95
CA ALA A 39 10.25 -8.08 22.50
C ALA A 39 10.51 -8.15 24.01
N LEU A 40 9.66 -7.54 24.84
CA LEU A 40 9.65 -7.94 26.24
C LEU A 40 9.37 -9.45 26.24
N PRO A 41 10.17 -10.28 26.93
CA PRO A 41 9.77 -11.67 27.13
C PRO A 41 8.37 -11.62 27.72
N ASP A 42 7.43 -12.35 27.10
CA ASP A 42 6.09 -12.51 27.65
C ASP A 42 6.24 -12.80 29.14
N LEU A 43 5.80 -11.85 29.98
CA LEU A 43 5.59 -12.12 31.39
C LEU A 43 4.57 -13.25 31.40
N LYS A 44 5.05 -14.50 31.53
CA LYS A 44 4.20 -15.66 31.68
C LYS A 44 3.13 -15.31 32.72
N PRO A 45 1.84 -15.50 32.45
CA PRO A 45 0.81 -15.25 33.45
C PRO A 45 1.15 -16.12 34.68
N GLY A 46 1.45 -15.50 35.82
CA GLY A 46 1.78 -16.22 37.06
C GLY A 46 3.06 -15.81 37.79
N MET A 47 3.84 -14.84 37.28
CA MET A 47 4.96 -14.28 38.05
C MET A 47 4.46 -13.13 38.94
N ASN A 48 4.23 -13.42 40.22
CA ASN A 48 3.82 -12.42 41.21
C ASN A 48 4.96 -11.42 41.47
N ILE A 49 4.94 -10.29 40.76
CA ILE A 49 5.77 -9.12 41.04
C ILE A 49 4.87 -8.09 41.75
N PRO A 50 5.33 -7.40 42.81
CA PRO A 50 4.51 -6.42 43.53
C PRO A 50 3.98 -5.32 42.58
N HIS A 51 2.66 -5.31 42.38
CA HIS A 51 1.98 -4.59 41.29
C HIS A 51 1.93 -3.05 41.45
N GLU A 52 2.31 -2.47 42.60
CA GLU A 52 1.91 -1.09 42.90
C GLU A 52 3.03 -0.02 42.81
N ILE A 53 4.31 -0.40 42.72
CA ILE A 53 5.42 0.59 42.69
C ILE A 53 6.25 0.52 41.38
N PHE A 54 6.30 -0.65 40.73
CA PHE A 54 7.02 -0.84 39.47
C PHE A 54 6.24 -0.35 38.23
N ASP A 55 4.91 -0.24 38.33
CA ASP A 55 4.06 -0.03 37.16
C ASP A 55 4.07 1.43 36.66
N ASP A 56 4.09 2.42 37.56
CA ASP A 56 4.00 3.84 37.17
C ASP A 56 5.31 4.37 36.54
N SER A 57 6.47 3.96 37.06
CA SER A 57 7.78 4.38 36.52
C SER A 57 8.09 3.75 35.16
N LEU A 58 7.86 2.43 35.00
CA LEU A 58 8.02 1.74 33.72
C LEU A 58 7.03 2.24 32.67
N THR A 59 5.79 2.54 33.08
CA THR A 59 4.77 3.09 32.18
C THR A 59 5.14 4.50 31.71
N LYS A 60 5.63 5.36 32.60
CA LYS A 60 6.14 6.70 32.24
C LYS A 60 7.35 6.63 31.30
N VAL A 61 8.30 5.73 31.56
CA VAL A 61 9.45 5.54 30.67
C VAL A 61 9.02 4.98 29.31
N ARG A 62 8.07 4.04 29.28
CA ARG A 62 7.49 3.51 28.04
C ARG A 62 6.77 4.59 27.23
N GLN A 63 5.96 5.43 27.86
CA GLN A 63 5.27 6.54 27.20
C GLN A 63 6.27 7.59 26.67
N SER A 64 7.28 7.97 27.48
CA SER A 64 8.36 8.86 27.08
C SER A 64 9.12 8.31 25.87
N TRP A 65 9.46 7.01 25.90
CA TRP A 65 10.12 6.33 24.79
C TRP A 65 9.24 6.29 23.53
N GLN A 66 7.95 5.98 23.66
CA GLN A 66 7.05 5.92 22.51
C GLN A 66 6.95 7.26 21.78
N MET A 67 6.81 8.36 22.54
CA MET A 67 6.75 9.70 21.98
C MET A 67 8.08 10.11 21.34
N PHE A 68 9.19 9.92 22.05
CA PHE A 68 10.52 10.23 21.52
C PHE A 68 10.85 9.40 20.27
N SER A 69 10.62 8.08 20.33
CA SER A 69 10.87 7.16 19.22
C SER A 69 10.03 7.50 17.98
N PHE A 70 8.81 7.98 18.17
CA PHE A 70 8.00 8.48 17.06
C PHE A 70 8.66 9.71 16.41
N LEU A 71 9.02 10.72 17.21
CA LEU A 71 9.64 11.95 16.70
C LEU A 71 11.00 11.69 16.05
N ALA A 72 11.85 10.87 16.66
CA ALA A 72 13.18 10.53 16.14
C ALA A 72 13.12 9.72 14.82
N ARG A 73 12.00 9.04 14.53
CA ARG A 73 11.79 8.33 13.26
C ARG A 73 11.23 9.22 12.15
N LEU A 74 10.72 10.43 12.44
CA LEU A 74 10.19 11.34 11.39
C LEU A 74 11.28 11.71 10.37
N PRO A 75 12.52 12.06 10.77
CA PRO A 75 13.62 12.27 9.83
C PRO A 75 13.96 11.03 8.98
N VAL A 76 13.86 9.83 9.55
CA VAL A 76 14.13 8.56 8.85
C VAL A 76 13.04 8.28 7.81
N PHE A 77 11.77 8.48 8.20
CA PHE A 77 10.62 8.39 7.29
C PHE A 77 10.73 9.38 6.13
N PHE A 78 11.07 10.64 6.46
CA PHE A 78 11.32 11.68 5.46
C PHE A 78 12.44 11.28 4.50
N ALA A 79 13.56 10.76 5.03
CA ALA A 79 14.66 10.27 4.20
C ALA A 79 14.21 9.19 3.22
N GLY A 80 13.40 8.22 3.66
CA GLY A 80 12.82 7.21 2.78
C GLY A 80 11.97 7.81 1.67
N ALA A 81 11.05 8.73 2.00
CA ALA A 81 10.21 9.42 1.03
C ALA A 81 11.03 10.27 0.04
N ALA A 82 12.07 10.95 0.52
CA ALA A 82 13.00 11.74 -0.29
C ALA A 82 13.86 10.85 -1.20
N GLY A 83 14.29 9.68 -0.73
CA GLY A 83 15.05 8.72 -1.53
C GLY A 83 14.23 8.16 -2.69
N LEU A 84 12.97 7.79 -2.44
CA LEU A 84 12.02 7.42 -3.49
C LEU A 84 11.82 8.55 -4.50
N PHE A 85 11.78 9.81 -4.06
CA PHE A 85 11.72 10.97 -4.96
C PHE A 85 12.98 11.09 -5.83
N VAL A 86 14.16 11.02 -5.21
CA VAL A 86 15.46 11.19 -5.90
C VAL A 86 15.69 10.10 -6.95
N CYS A 87 15.18 8.88 -6.75
CA CYS A 87 15.22 7.80 -7.75
C CYS A 87 14.70 8.27 -9.12
N PHE A 88 13.58 8.98 -9.13
CA PHE A 88 12.92 9.43 -10.37
C PHE A 88 13.22 10.89 -10.72
N TRP A 89 13.71 11.66 -9.74
CA TRP A 89 14.01 13.08 -9.85
C TRP A 89 15.37 13.48 -9.23
N PRO A 90 16.48 13.03 -9.83
CA PRO A 90 17.83 13.31 -9.34
C PRO A 90 18.17 14.81 -9.25
N GLY A 91 17.59 15.63 -10.12
CA GLY A 91 17.95 17.04 -10.26
C GLY A 91 19.40 17.24 -10.75
N ARG A 92 19.91 18.47 -10.65
CA ARG A 92 21.24 18.84 -11.18
C ARG A 92 22.41 18.27 -10.40
N ARG A 93 22.23 17.91 -9.12
CA ARG A 93 23.29 17.41 -8.22
C ARG A 93 22.78 16.21 -7.42
N PRO A 94 22.66 15.02 -8.03
CA PRO A 94 21.98 13.89 -7.41
C PRO A 94 22.71 13.31 -6.18
N VAL A 95 24.04 13.25 -6.22
CA VAL A 95 24.85 12.81 -5.07
C VAL A 95 24.60 13.71 -3.87
N ARG A 96 24.75 15.04 -4.05
CA ARG A 96 24.51 16.03 -2.99
C ARG A 96 23.10 15.95 -2.44
N ARG A 97 22.08 15.78 -3.29
CA ARG A 97 20.69 15.63 -2.86
C ARG A 97 20.47 14.35 -2.06
N THR A 98 21.04 13.23 -2.49
CA THR A 98 20.95 11.95 -1.76
C THR A 98 21.58 12.08 -0.39
N LEU A 99 22.79 12.67 -0.30
CA LEU A 99 23.48 12.87 0.97
C LEU A 99 22.71 13.80 1.93
N ILE A 100 22.20 14.94 1.43
CA ILE A 100 21.53 15.95 2.27
C ILE A 100 20.12 15.55 2.67
N PHE A 101 19.33 15.00 1.76
CA PHE A 101 17.90 14.75 2.01
C PHE A 101 17.60 13.30 2.43
N VAL A 102 18.52 12.37 2.21
CA VAL A 102 18.33 10.95 2.57
C VAL A 102 19.29 10.55 3.68
N CYS A 103 20.60 10.62 3.42
CA CYS A 103 21.59 10.10 4.37
C CYS A 103 21.63 10.90 5.67
N LEU A 104 21.69 12.24 5.59
CA LEU A 104 21.83 13.09 6.78
C LEU A 104 20.61 13.02 7.72
N PRO A 105 19.35 13.09 7.26
CA PRO A 105 18.19 12.92 8.13
C PRO A 105 18.07 11.50 8.69
N ALA A 106 18.40 10.47 7.88
CA ALA A 106 18.39 9.08 8.34
C ALA A 106 19.41 8.86 9.46
N ILE A 107 20.66 9.30 9.28
CA ILE A 107 21.73 9.18 10.28
C ILE A 107 21.39 9.98 11.53
N GLY A 108 20.83 11.19 11.39
CA GLY A 108 20.41 12.01 12.52
C GLY A 108 19.33 11.34 13.37
N GLY A 109 18.28 10.82 12.73
CA GLY A 109 17.20 10.11 13.41
C GLY A 109 17.64 8.81 14.07
N LEU A 110 18.48 8.01 13.38
CA LEU A 110 19.04 6.78 13.92
C LEU A 110 19.97 7.04 15.10
N SER A 111 20.85 8.03 15.00
CA SER A 111 21.73 8.43 16.11
C SER A 111 20.93 8.85 17.33
N ALA A 112 19.87 9.66 17.15
CA ALA A 112 18.99 10.07 18.24
C ALA A 112 18.31 8.89 18.93
N LEU A 113 17.83 7.90 18.17
CA LEU A 113 17.25 6.66 18.70
C LEU A 113 18.28 5.86 19.52
N CYS A 114 19.47 5.64 18.97
CA CYS A 114 20.52 4.87 19.63
C CYS A 114 20.97 5.54 20.94
N VAL A 115 21.22 6.85 20.91
CA VAL A 115 21.65 7.61 22.10
C VAL A 115 20.58 7.55 23.19
N ARG A 116 19.31 7.82 22.85
CA ARG A 116 18.23 7.77 23.83
C ARG A 116 18.01 6.36 24.37
N PHE A 117 18.15 5.33 23.54
CA PHE A 117 17.98 3.94 23.98
C PHE A 117 19.08 3.53 24.96
N LEU A 118 20.33 3.92 24.70
CA LEU A 118 21.44 3.66 25.61
C LEU A 118 21.27 4.41 26.94
N GLN A 119 20.75 5.64 26.93
CA GLN A 119 20.43 6.38 28.16
C GLN A 119 19.32 5.68 28.95
N VAL A 120 18.21 5.34 28.30
CA VAL A 120 17.08 4.67 28.96
C VAL A 120 17.43 3.26 29.44
N GLY A 121 18.26 2.52 28.69
CA GLY A 121 18.75 1.20 29.09
C GLY A 121 19.79 1.22 30.21
N GLN A 122 20.40 2.38 30.51
CA GLN A 122 21.20 2.59 31.71
C GLN A 122 20.31 2.81 32.94
N ASP A 123 19.17 3.48 32.77
CA ASP A 123 18.20 3.78 33.83
C ASP A 123 17.27 2.59 34.14
N LEU A 124 16.91 1.81 33.11
CA LEU A 124 16.13 0.58 33.21
C LEU A 124 17.08 -0.62 33.12
N ALA A 125 17.52 -1.14 34.27
CA ALA A 125 18.11 -2.47 34.33
C ALA A 125 17.06 -3.49 33.83
N PHE A 126 17.09 -3.82 32.53
CA PHE A 126 16.38 -4.99 32.00
C PHE A 126 16.83 -6.19 32.83
N PRO A 127 15.91 -6.91 33.51
CA PRO A 127 16.26 -7.68 34.70
C PRO A 127 16.81 -9.04 34.31
N VAL A 128 18.09 -9.11 33.91
CA VAL A 128 18.86 -10.37 33.96
C VAL A 128 20.34 -10.06 34.19
N VAL A 129 20.71 -9.52 35.36
CA VAL A 129 22.09 -9.71 35.86
C VAL A 129 22.11 -9.76 37.38
N SER A 130 22.68 -10.83 37.91
CA SER A 130 22.95 -11.07 39.34
C SER A 130 23.64 -9.89 40.03
N VAL A 131 23.31 -9.66 41.30
CA VAL A 131 23.82 -8.61 42.21
C VAL A 131 25.37 -8.59 42.30
N PHE A 132 26.03 -9.70 41.95
CA PHE A 132 27.49 -9.81 41.96
C PHE A 132 28.19 -9.28 40.70
N GLN A 133 27.47 -8.88 39.66
CA GLN A 133 28.04 -8.36 38.42
C GLN A 133 27.80 -6.86 38.30
N ARG A 134 28.55 -6.08 39.08
CA ARG A 134 28.71 -4.64 38.88
C ARG A 134 29.54 -4.45 37.59
N SER A 135 28.92 -4.61 36.41
CA SER A 135 29.65 -4.69 35.15
C SER A 135 30.11 -3.32 34.69
N GLN A 136 31.41 -3.16 34.46
CA GLN A 136 32.00 -2.03 33.72
C GLN A 136 31.26 -1.82 32.38
N HIS A 137 31.11 -0.56 31.98
CA HIS A 137 30.61 -0.16 30.66
C HIS A 137 31.54 -0.66 29.56
N ASN A 138 31.34 -1.90 29.10
CA ASN A 138 32.07 -2.46 27.96
C ASN A 138 31.30 -2.16 26.66
N GLU A 139 32.00 -1.78 25.59
CA GLU A 139 31.45 -1.51 24.25
C GLU A 139 30.57 -2.66 23.74
N ALA A 140 30.95 -3.90 24.05
CA ALA A 140 30.18 -5.11 23.75
C ALA A 140 28.76 -5.09 24.33
N LYS A 141 28.56 -4.53 25.53
CA LYS A 141 27.25 -4.43 26.18
C LYS A 141 26.39 -3.36 25.51
N ALA A 142 26.98 -2.25 25.06
CA ALA A 142 26.28 -1.22 24.30
C ALA A 142 25.81 -1.77 22.94
N ILE A 143 26.66 -2.53 22.24
CA ILE A 143 26.30 -3.17 20.97
C ILE A 143 25.18 -4.19 21.17
N GLN A 144 25.28 -5.05 22.20
CA GLN A 144 24.23 -6.02 22.52
C GLN A 144 22.90 -5.34 22.87
N THR A 145 22.97 -4.22 23.60
CA THR A 145 21.79 -3.42 23.95
C THR A 145 21.14 -2.86 22.68
N LEU A 146 21.91 -2.25 21.77
CA LEU A 146 21.38 -1.74 20.50
C LEU A 146 20.80 -2.85 19.61
N TRP A 147 21.43 -4.03 19.59
CA TRP A 147 20.95 -5.18 18.82
C TRP A 147 19.63 -5.77 19.36
N SER A 148 19.30 -5.50 20.62
CA SER A 148 18.01 -5.89 21.20
C SER A 148 16.84 -5.04 20.71
N MET A 149 17.12 -3.90 20.06
CA MET A 149 16.07 -3.01 19.54
C MET A 149 15.25 -3.69 18.45
N GLY A 150 14.02 -3.24 18.28
CA GLY A 150 13.09 -3.84 17.33
C GLY A 150 13.49 -3.66 15.85
N PRO A 151 12.77 -4.33 14.93
CA PRO A 151 13.03 -4.34 13.48
C PRO A 151 13.17 -2.94 12.86
N ALA A 152 12.50 -1.93 13.42
CA ALA A 152 12.58 -0.56 12.94
C ALA A 152 14.02 -0.06 12.80
N LEU A 153 14.87 -0.40 13.77
CA LEU A 153 16.26 0.04 13.79
C LEU A 153 17.09 -0.73 12.76
N HIS A 154 17.01 -2.06 12.77
CA HIS A 154 17.78 -2.92 11.88
C HIS A 154 17.49 -2.64 10.41
N MET A 155 16.21 -2.50 10.05
CA MET A 155 15.80 -2.19 8.68
C MET A 155 16.24 -0.80 8.25
N ALA A 156 16.15 0.19 9.14
CA ALA A 156 16.59 1.54 8.83
C ALA A 156 18.12 1.64 8.70
N PHE A 157 18.90 0.89 9.49
CA PHE A 157 20.36 0.78 9.29
C PHE A 157 20.71 0.14 7.96
N LEU A 158 20.09 -1.00 7.63
CA LEU A 158 20.27 -1.66 6.34
C LEU A 158 19.91 -0.72 5.20
N GLY A 159 18.79 0.00 5.33
CA GLY A 159 18.33 0.97 4.34
C GLY A 159 19.32 2.11 4.14
N ALA A 160 19.80 2.72 5.24
CA ALA A 160 20.81 3.77 5.19
C ALA A 160 22.11 3.28 4.55
N ALA A 161 22.57 2.06 4.88
CA ALA A 161 23.77 1.46 4.30
C ALA A 161 23.65 1.25 2.79
N LEU A 162 22.53 0.68 2.32
CA LEU A 162 22.27 0.48 0.88
C LEU A 162 22.26 1.81 0.12
N VAL A 163 21.62 2.84 0.67
CA VAL A 163 21.62 4.19 0.08
C VAL A 163 23.02 4.78 0.04
N LEU A 164 23.83 4.60 1.10
CA LEU A 164 25.20 5.10 1.16
C LEU A 164 26.10 4.44 0.11
N VAL A 165 26.00 3.11 -0.04
CA VAL A 165 26.72 2.35 -1.07
C VAL A 165 26.35 2.85 -2.46
N PHE A 166 25.06 3.05 -2.73
CA PHE A 166 24.61 3.61 -4.00
C PHE A 166 25.15 5.03 -4.22
N ALA A 167 25.04 5.91 -3.21
CA ALA A 167 25.51 7.29 -3.29
C ALA A 167 27.03 7.37 -3.56
N SER A 168 27.82 6.47 -2.96
CA SER A 168 29.25 6.34 -3.21
C SER A 168 29.54 5.94 -4.65
N ARG A 169 28.85 4.92 -5.17
CA ARG A 169 28.99 4.47 -6.57
C ARG A 169 28.56 5.55 -7.56
N LEU A 170 27.51 6.30 -7.24
CA LEU A 170 27.05 7.43 -8.04
C LEU A 170 28.09 8.56 -8.04
N ALA A 171 28.76 8.81 -6.92
CA ALA A 171 29.84 9.79 -6.82
C ALA A 171 31.09 9.38 -7.63
N MET A 172 31.36 8.07 -7.70
CA MET A 172 32.44 7.50 -8.52
C MET A 172 32.10 7.43 -10.02
N GLY A 173 30.88 7.82 -10.42
CA GLY A 173 30.43 7.74 -11.82
C GLY A 173 30.15 6.31 -12.31
N ILE A 174 30.06 5.33 -11.41
CA ILE A 174 29.82 3.91 -11.73
C ILE A 174 28.33 3.61 -11.85
N ALA A 175 27.50 4.30 -11.06
CA ALA A 175 26.05 4.19 -11.09
C ALA A 175 25.43 5.42 -11.77
N SER A 176 24.19 5.30 -12.25
CA SER A 176 23.49 6.39 -12.93
C SER A 176 22.11 6.68 -12.34
N LEU A 177 21.64 7.91 -12.51
CA LEU A 177 20.26 8.35 -12.27
C LEU A 177 19.81 9.25 -13.43
N PRO A 178 18.49 9.34 -13.72
CA PRO A 178 17.35 8.75 -12.99
C PRO A 178 17.22 7.23 -13.18
N LEU A 179 16.44 6.60 -12.30
CA LEU A 179 16.03 5.21 -12.47
C LEU A 179 15.31 5.05 -13.81
N SER A 180 15.89 4.25 -14.70
CA SER A 180 15.41 4.02 -16.06
C SER A 180 15.25 2.53 -16.32
N LEU A 181 14.20 2.16 -17.06
CA LEU A 181 13.94 0.77 -17.45
C LEU A 181 14.61 0.48 -18.80
N ALA A 182 15.07 -0.75 -19.00
CA ALA A 182 15.94 -1.12 -20.11
C ALA A 182 15.35 -1.05 -21.54
N MET A 183 14.06 -0.76 -21.71
CA MET A 183 13.34 -0.93 -22.98
C MET A 183 12.47 0.27 -23.37
N VAL A 184 12.77 1.46 -22.85
CA VAL A 184 11.87 2.61 -22.96
C VAL A 184 12.45 3.61 -23.96
N ASP A 185 12.06 3.48 -25.22
CA ASP A 185 12.39 4.47 -26.26
C ASP A 185 11.64 5.79 -25.99
N GLU A 186 12.34 6.91 -26.03
CA GLU A 186 11.83 8.23 -25.65
C GLU A 186 11.17 8.94 -26.84
N ALA A 187 9.89 8.67 -27.08
CA ALA A 187 9.12 9.44 -28.05
C ALA A 187 8.57 10.75 -27.47
N GLY A 188 9.14 11.89 -27.89
CA GLY A 188 8.44 13.16 -28.13
C GLY A 188 8.44 14.24 -27.04
N LEU A 189 8.97 15.43 -27.37
CA LEU A 189 9.16 16.60 -26.51
C LEU A 189 7.87 17.22 -25.92
N GLN A 190 6.70 17.01 -26.54
CA GLN A 190 5.41 17.51 -26.01
C GLN A 190 4.84 16.61 -24.88
N LYS A 191 5.36 15.39 -24.71
CA LYS A 191 5.02 14.44 -23.63
C LYS A 191 5.74 14.71 -22.30
N GLN A 192 6.73 15.60 -22.28
CA GLN A 192 7.62 15.75 -21.12
C GLN A 192 6.95 16.42 -19.92
N ASP A 193 6.14 17.46 -20.12
CA ASP A 193 5.48 18.20 -19.02
C ASP A 193 4.32 17.44 -18.37
N SER A 194 3.54 16.68 -19.15
CA SER A 194 2.53 15.75 -18.61
C SER A 194 3.18 14.70 -17.71
N TRP A 195 4.33 14.16 -18.13
CA TRP A 195 5.07 13.16 -17.35
C TRP A 195 5.65 13.72 -16.05
N LYS A 196 6.03 15.00 -16.00
CA LYS A 196 6.45 15.65 -14.76
C LYS A 196 5.32 15.66 -13.72
N ARG A 197 4.10 16.02 -14.10
CA ARG A 197 2.93 16.03 -13.20
C ARG A 197 2.56 14.62 -12.72
N ILE A 198 2.67 13.63 -13.60
CA ILE A 198 2.42 12.22 -13.26
C ILE A 198 3.41 11.72 -12.20
N LYS A 199 4.71 12.03 -12.36
CA LYS A 199 5.73 11.69 -11.34
C LYS A 199 5.43 12.32 -9.98
N VAL A 200 4.99 13.58 -9.97
CA VAL A 200 4.58 14.27 -8.72
C VAL A 200 3.36 13.60 -8.10
N CYS A 201 2.35 13.26 -8.90
CA CYS A 201 1.15 12.55 -8.44
C CYS A 201 1.50 11.20 -7.81
N VAL A 202 2.37 10.41 -8.45
CA VAL A 202 2.84 9.11 -7.94
C VAL A 202 3.56 9.30 -6.60
N TRP A 203 4.44 10.29 -6.50
CA TRP A 203 5.17 10.54 -5.27
C TRP A 203 4.25 10.98 -4.13
N LEU A 204 3.32 11.91 -4.39
CA LEU A 204 2.33 12.34 -3.41
C LEU A 204 1.48 11.15 -2.97
N ALA A 205 1.04 10.29 -3.89
CA ALA A 205 0.28 9.09 -3.56
C ALA A 205 1.05 8.10 -2.67
N ILE A 206 2.37 7.97 -2.82
CA ILE A 206 3.14 7.10 -1.93
C ILE A 206 3.37 7.77 -0.56
N ALA A 207 3.77 9.03 -0.55
CA ALA A 207 4.25 9.70 0.66
C ALA A 207 3.14 10.26 1.56
N SER A 208 1.98 10.63 1.01
CA SER A 208 0.95 11.38 1.74
C SER A 208 -0.21 10.52 2.27
N VAL A 209 -0.32 9.24 1.90
CA VAL A 209 -1.43 8.37 2.34
C VAL A 209 -1.53 8.29 3.86
N GLY A 210 -0.41 8.02 4.55
CA GLY A 210 -0.39 8.00 6.02
C GLY A 210 -0.83 9.33 6.65
N ILE A 211 -0.43 10.47 6.05
CA ILE A 211 -0.80 11.82 6.55
C ILE A 211 -2.30 12.06 6.36
N PHE A 212 -2.85 11.69 5.19
CA PHE A 212 -4.28 11.83 4.93
C PHE A 212 -5.13 10.91 5.79
N MET A 213 -4.67 9.70 6.07
CA MET A 213 -5.34 8.80 7.03
C MET A 213 -5.36 9.41 8.43
N LEU A 214 -4.24 9.95 8.91
CA LEU A 214 -4.19 10.64 10.20
C LEU A 214 -5.13 11.85 10.26
N MET A 215 -5.12 12.69 9.21
CA MET A 215 -5.97 13.87 9.18
C MET A 215 -7.46 13.52 9.08
N ALA A 216 -7.81 12.53 8.25
CA ALA A 216 -9.17 12.03 8.15
C ALA A 216 -9.66 11.42 9.47
N TRP A 217 -8.79 10.69 10.17
CA TRP A 217 -9.09 10.16 11.51
C TRP A 217 -9.36 11.28 12.51
N SER A 218 -8.49 12.29 12.58
CA SER A 218 -8.66 13.43 13.47
C SER A 218 -9.94 14.22 13.19
N LEU A 219 -10.29 14.41 11.91
CA LEU A 219 -11.54 15.05 11.51
C LEU A 219 -12.76 14.23 11.92
N MET A 220 -12.73 12.92 11.67
CA MET A 220 -13.82 12.02 12.08
C MET A 220 -13.99 11.97 13.61
N GLU A 221 -12.90 11.89 14.38
CA GLU A 221 -12.97 12.00 15.84
C GLU A 221 -13.60 13.33 16.28
N GLY A 222 -13.22 14.45 15.65
CA GLY A 222 -13.82 15.75 15.91
C GLY A 222 -15.33 15.77 15.66
N VAL A 223 -15.78 15.21 14.52
CA VAL A 223 -17.20 15.08 14.19
C VAL A 223 -17.92 14.19 15.20
N PHE A 224 -17.36 13.02 15.55
CA PHE A 224 -17.98 12.09 16.50
C PHE A 224 -18.17 12.71 17.88
N ARG A 225 -17.25 13.59 18.34
CA ARG A 225 -17.40 14.30 19.62
C ARG A 225 -18.56 15.30 19.64
N LEU A 226 -19.05 15.74 18.49
CA LEU A 226 -20.17 16.67 18.36
C LEU A 226 -21.53 15.96 18.25
N LEU A 227 -21.55 14.64 18.05
CA LEU A 227 -22.78 13.88 17.87
C LEU A 227 -23.35 13.39 19.22
N PRO A 228 -24.68 13.23 19.35
CA PRO A 228 -25.29 12.60 20.52
C PRO A 228 -24.81 11.15 20.70
N THR A 229 -24.64 10.69 21.94
CA THR A 229 -24.10 9.36 22.29
C THR A 229 -24.81 8.20 21.58
N LEU A 230 -26.14 8.28 21.44
CA LEU A 230 -26.94 7.26 20.73
C LEU A 230 -26.58 7.18 19.24
N LEU A 231 -26.26 8.31 18.61
CA LEU A 231 -25.85 8.36 17.21
C LEU A 231 -24.41 7.87 17.03
N ILE A 232 -23.51 8.21 17.97
CA ILE A 232 -22.14 7.67 18.01
C ILE A 232 -22.17 6.14 18.07
N GLN A 233 -22.97 5.55 18.97
CA GLN A 233 -23.08 4.09 19.08
C GLN A 233 -23.51 3.44 17.77
N ARG A 234 -24.47 4.05 17.05
CA ARG A 234 -24.94 3.55 15.75
C ARG A 234 -23.93 3.73 14.60
N LEU A 235 -23.13 4.79 14.63
CA LEU A 235 -22.21 5.15 13.54
C LEU A 235 -20.75 4.74 13.79
N SER A 236 -20.41 4.31 15.01
CA SER A 236 -19.03 3.99 15.39
C SER A 236 -18.37 2.96 14.47
N SER A 237 -19.13 1.97 14.00
CA SER A 237 -18.66 0.95 13.03
C SER A 237 -18.39 1.51 11.63
N ALA A 238 -19.01 2.63 11.26
CA ALA A 238 -18.79 3.32 9.99
C ALA A 238 -17.62 4.33 10.03
N GLY A 239 -17.10 4.66 11.23
CA GLY A 239 -16.05 5.68 11.39
C GLY A 239 -14.77 5.38 10.61
N VAL A 240 -14.27 4.14 10.69
CA VAL A 240 -13.04 3.74 9.96
C VAL A 240 -13.23 3.73 8.43
N PRO A 241 -14.29 3.11 7.88
CA PRO A 241 -14.59 3.22 6.45
C PRO A 241 -14.72 4.66 5.96
N LEU A 242 -15.42 5.52 6.70
CA LEU A 242 -15.63 6.92 6.33
C LEU A 242 -14.34 7.74 6.40
N ALA A 243 -13.49 7.52 7.41
CA ALA A 243 -12.16 8.13 7.48
C ALA A 243 -11.30 7.69 6.27
N THR A 244 -11.38 6.41 5.89
CA THR A 244 -10.68 5.89 4.71
C THR A 244 -11.20 6.52 3.42
N ALA A 245 -12.52 6.67 3.28
CA ALA A 245 -13.14 7.36 2.15
C ALA A 245 -12.73 8.83 2.07
N LEU A 246 -12.67 9.52 3.21
CA LEU A 246 -12.19 10.90 3.27
C LEU A 246 -10.72 10.99 2.85
N ALA A 247 -9.84 10.16 3.43
CA ALA A 247 -8.41 10.17 3.09
C ALA A 247 -8.14 9.89 1.60
N THR A 248 -8.85 8.93 1.02
CA THR A 248 -8.75 8.60 -0.41
C THR A 248 -9.36 9.70 -1.29
N ALA A 249 -10.43 10.37 -0.86
CA ALA A 249 -10.97 11.55 -1.54
C ALA A 249 -9.97 12.71 -1.58
N MET A 250 -9.25 12.94 -0.48
CA MET A 250 -8.18 13.95 -0.43
C MET A 250 -7.05 13.62 -1.41
N LEU A 251 -6.68 12.35 -1.50
CA LEU A 251 -5.70 11.89 -2.49
C LEU A 251 -6.23 12.05 -3.93
N ALA A 252 -7.51 11.79 -4.16
CA ALA A 252 -8.15 12.01 -5.47
C ALA A 252 -8.15 13.49 -5.85
N GLY A 253 -8.25 14.40 -4.88
CA GLY A 253 -8.05 15.83 -5.08
C GLY A 253 -6.68 16.20 -5.63
N ILE A 254 -5.60 15.53 -5.16
CA ILE A 254 -4.25 15.71 -5.71
C ILE A 254 -4.19 15.21 -7.17
N ALA A 255 -4.77 14.04 -7.45
CA ALA A 255 -4.80 13.52 -8.81
C ALA A 255 -5.57 14.46 -9.76
N ALA A 256 -6.71 15.00 -9.32
CA ALA A 256 -7.48 15.98 -10.07
C ALA A 256 -6.70 17.27 -10.35
N TRP A 257 -5.88 17.73 -9.39
CA TRP A 257 -4.93 18.83 -9.60
C TRP A 257 -3.84 18.47 -10.62
N ALA A 258 -3.28 17.25 -10.53
CA ALA A 258 -2.24 16.78 -11.43
C ALA A 258 -2.71 16.65 -12.89
N VAL A 259 -4.00 16.38 -13.13
CA VAL A 259 -4.60 16.38 -14.48
C VAL A 259 -4.54 17.77 -15.12
N GLY A 260 -4.72 18.84 -14.33
CA GLY A 260 -4.73 20.21 -14.82
C GLY A 260 -6.05 20.59 -15.52
N GLU A 261 -5.97 21.43 -16.55
CA GLU A 261 -7.15 22.04 -17.19
C GLU A 261 -8.04 21.03 -17.94
N SER A 262 -7.49 19.88 -18.36
CA SER A 262 -8.26 18.78 -18.97
C SER A 262 -9.04 17.92 -17.96
N ARG A 263 -8.95 18.21 -16.65
CA ARG A 263 -9.50 17.35 -15.57
C ARG A 263 -10.93 16.94 -15.78
N TRP A 264 -11.79 17.86 -16.21
CA TRP A 264 -13.22 17.57 -16.34
C TRP A 264 -13.53 16.69 -17.55
N ARG A 265 -12.78 16.81 -18.65
CA ARG A 265 -12.92 15.93 -19.82
C ARG A 265 -12.44 14.52 -19.50
N GLU A 266 -11.27 14.39 -18.88
CA GLU A 266 -10.72 13.09 -18.51
C GLU A 266 -11.57 12.41 -17.43
N LEU A 267 -11.96 13.11 -16.35
CA LEU A 267 -12.84 12.54 -15.33
C LEU A 267 -14.19 12.10 -15.93
N ARG A 268 -14.79 12.90 -16.83
CA ARG A 268 -16.04 12.53 -17.53
C ARG A 268 -15.89 11.32 -18.44
N GLN A 269 -14.70 11.09 -19.01
CA GLN A 269 -14.45 9.91 -19.83
C GLN A 269 -14.53 8.63 -19.00
N PHE A 270 -14.04 8.68 -17.76
CA PHE A 270 -13.97 7.50 -16.88
C PHE A 270 -15.21 7.31 -16.00
N THR A 271 -16.01 8.35 -15.76
CA THR A 271 -17.27 8.25 -15.00
C THR A 271 -18.48 7.87 -15.85
N ARG A 272 -18.29 7.55 -17.14
CA ARG A 272 -19.37 7.01 -17.98
C ARG A 272 -19.92 5.73 -17.38
N LEU A 273 -21.24 5.60 -17.38
CA LEU A 273 -21.89 4.37 -16.93
C LEU A 273 -21.45 3.22 -17.84
N PRO A 274 -20.94 2.11 -17.26
CA PRO A 274 -20.54 0.95 -18.03
C PRO A 274 -21.77 0.23 -18.58
N ASP A 275 -21.55 -0.67 -19.54
CA ASP A 275 -22.53 -1.71 -19.82
C ASP A 275 -22.81 -2.52 -18.53
N VAL A 276 -24.07 -2.87 -18.33
CA VAL A 276 -24.58 -3.56 -17.13
C VAL A 276 -23.81 -4.87 -16.91
N SER A 277 -23.43 -5.55 -18.00
CA SER A 277 -22.59 -6.76 -17.99
C SER A 277 -21.29 -6.55 -17.21
N PHE A 278 -20.58 -5.44 -17.44
CA PHE A 278 -19.33 -5.14 -16.73
C PHE A 278 -19.56 -4.71 -15.28
N GLY A 279 -20.64 -3.96 -15.02
CA GLY A 279 -21.05 -3.64 -13.64
C GLY A 279 -21.32 -4.91 -12.82
N MET A 280 -22.04 -5.87 -13.41
CA MET A 280 -22.31 -7.17 -12.79
C MET A 280 -21.03 -7.98 -12.58
N LEU A 281 -20.12 -8.03 -13.56
CA LEU A 281 -18.81 -8.67 -13.39
C LEU A 281 -18.03 -8.09 -12.21
N GLY A 282 -18.06 -6.75 -12.06
CA GLY A 282 -17.43 -6.06 -10.95
C GLY A 282 -17.93 -6.54 -9.58
N ALA A 283 -19.23 -6.77 -9.43
CA ALA A 283 -19.80 -7.29 -8.18
C ALA A 283 -19.59 -8.81 -8.01
N VAL A 284 -19.84 -9.60 -9.06
CA VAL A 284 -19.88 -11.06 -8.99
C VAL A 284 -18.51 -11.68 -8.78
N ILE A 285 -17.46 -11.16 -9.44
CA ILE A 285 -16.10 -11.72 -9.35
C ILE A 285 -15.58 -11.81 -7.91
N PRO A 286 -15.50 -10.72 -7.12
CA PRO A 286 -14.99 -10.78 -5.76
C PRO A 286 -15.88 -11.65 -4.85
N ILE A 287 -17.20 -11.61 -5.03
CA ILE A 287 -18.13 -12.44 -4.26
C ILE A 287 -17.88 -13.92 -4.55
N ALA A 288 -17.85 -14.31 -5.82
CA ALA A 288 -17.66 -15.71 -6.24
C ALA A 288 -16.31 -16.28 -5.76
N ILE A 289 -15.23 -15.52 -5.90
CA ILE A 289 -13.89 -15.96 -5.47
C ILE A 289 -13.85 -16.27 -3.97
N ASN A 290 -14.48 -15.44 -3.15
CA ASN A 290 -14.55 -15.68 -1.71
C ASN A 290 -15.46 -16.85 -1.36
N LEU A 291 -16.63 -16.97 -2.02
CA LEU A 291 -17.57 -18.07 -1.78
C LEU A 291 -17.00 -19.44 -2.14
N VAL A 292 -16.20 -19.53 -3.22
CA VAL A 292 -15.52 -20.78 -3.60
C VAL A 292 -14.60 -21.28 -2.48
N SER A 293 -13.87 -20.38 -1.83
CA SER A 293 -12.94 -20.73 -0.76
C SER A 293 -13.70 -21.26 0.47
N ASN A 294 -14.79 -20.60 0.84
CA ASN A 294 -15.66 -21.04 1.94
C ASN A 294 -16.30 -22.40 1.65
N LEU A 295 -16.72 -22.63 0.40
CA LEU A 295 -17.28 -23.91 -0.04
C LEU A 295 -16.27 -25.04 0.08
N LEU A 296 -15.04 -24.84 -0.41
CA LEU A 296 -14.01 -25.89 -0.37
C LEU A 296 -13.63 -26.27 1.06
N VAL A 297 -13.58 -25.29 1.97
CA VAL A 297 -13.28 -25.55 3.39
C VAL A 297 -14.45 -26.20 4.10
N TYR A 298 -15.68 -25.75 3.84
CA TYR A 298 -16.88 -26.42 4.33
C TYR A 298 -16.92 -27.89 3.89
N LEU A 299 -16.68 -28.17 2.60
CA LEU A 299 -16.66 -29.54 2.08
C LEU A 299 -15.56 -30.38 2.74
N ARG A 300 -14.35 -29.83 2.89
CA ARG A 300 -13.26 -30.51 3.60
C ARG A 300 -13.67 -30.89 5.02
N ASP A 301 -14.20 -29.94 5.78
CA ASP A 301 -14.57 -30.15 7.18
C ASP A 301 -15.76 -31.11 7.29
N ARG A 302 -16.69 -31.06 6.34
CA ARG A 302 -17.82 -32.01 6.26
C ARG A 302 -17.35 -33.44 5.98
N ILE A 303 -16.41 -33.60 5.05
CA ILE A 303 -15.81 -34.90 4.71
C ILE A 303 -15.01 -35.44 5.90
N HIS A 304 -14.21 -34.59 6.55
CA HIS A 304 -13.44 -34.96 7.74
C HIS A 304 -14.36 -35.41 8.87
N TRP A 305 -15.39 -34.62 9.17
CA TRP A 305 -16.39 -34.98 10.18
C TRP A 305 -17.07 -36.31 9.86
N ALA A 306 -17.48 -36.53 8.60
CA ALA A 306 -18.14 -37.78 8.21
C ALA A 306 -17.22 -39.01 8.33
N ALA A 307 -15.91 -38.83 8.13
CA ALA A 307 -14.94 -39.92 8.20
C ALA A 307 -14.48 -40.24 9.64
N PHE A 308 -14.34 -39.23 10.52
CA PHE A 308 -13.62 -39.39 11.79
C PHE A 308 -14.44 -39.02 13.05
N ASP A 309 -15.39 -38.10 12.91
CA ASP A 309 -16.11 -37.49 14.05
C ASP A 309 -17.60 -37.83 14.09
N PHE A 310 -18.06 -38.65 13.14
CA PHE A 310 -19.45 -39.05 13.02
C PHE A 310 -19.92 -39.75 14.32
N GLY A 311 -20.99 -39.22 14.91
CA GLY A 311 -21.55 -39.70 16.18
C GLY A 311 -20.85 -39.21 17.45
N LYS A 312 -19.69 -38.53 17.34
CA LYS A 312 -18.97 -37.94 18.49
C LYS A 312 -19.26 -36.46 18.67
N PHE A 313 -19.27 -35.72 17.57
CA PHE A 313 -19.48 -34.26 17.56
C PHE A 313 -20.57 -33.86 16.58
N GLY A 314 -21.13 -32.67 16.79
CA GLY A 314 -22.10 -32.08 15.86
C GLY A 314 -21.48 -31.78 14.48
N PRO A 315 -22.28 -31.86 13.41
CA PRO A 315 -21.80 -31.58 12.05
C PRO A 315 -21.36 -30.12 11.87
N PRO A 316 -20.35 -29.84 11.04
CA PRO A 316 -20.06 -28.48 10.60
C PRO A 316 -21.30 -27.84 9.95
N LEU A 317 -21.73 -26.70 10.49
CA LEU A 317 -22.93 -25.99 10.04
C LEU A 317 -22.63 -25.11 8.83
N PHE A 318 -23.45 -25.19 7.79
CA PHE A 318 -23.29 -24.38 6.57
C PHE A 318 -23.27 -22.88 6.87
N SER A 319 -24.14 -22.40 7.77
CA SER A 319 -24.23 -21.00 8.17
C SER A 319 -22.96 -20.44 8.82
N ALA A 320 -22.07 -21.30 9.36
CA ALA A 320 -20.81 -20.87 9.92
C ALA A 320 -19.79 -20.43 8.85
N TYR A 321 -19.88 -20.97 7.63
CA TYR A 321 -18.96 -20.71 6.52
C TYR A 321 -19.49 -19.66 5.53
N PHE A 322 -20.80 -19.42 5.50
CA PHE A 322 -21.47 -18.55 4.53
C PHE A 322 -22.17 -17.35 5.20
N LYS A 323 -21.45 -16.62 6.04
CA LYS A 323 -21.94 -15.38 6.64
C LYS A 323 -21.81 -14.21 5.65
N PHE A 324 -22.88 -13.44 5.51
CA PHE A 324 -22.82 -12.19 4.77
C PHE A 324 -22.02 -11.13 5.56
N PRO A 325 -21.22 -10.29 4.90
CA PRO A 325 -20.56 -9.18 5.56
C PRO A 325 -21.58 -8.22 6.16
N ASP A 326 -21.28 -7.71 7.35
CA ASP A 326 -22.13 -6.73 7.99
C ASP A 326 -22.29 -5.47 7.11
N PRO A 327 -23.48 -4.83 7.09
CA PRO A 327 -23.75 -3.68 6.23
C PRO A 327 -22.77 -2.51 6.39
N TYR A 328 -22.15 -2.34 7.55
CA TYR A 328 -21.22 -1.23 7.78
C TYR A 328 -19.94 -1.32 6.95
N TYR A 329 -19.50 -2.52 6.57
CA TYR A 329 -18.31 -2.66 5.72
C TYR A 329 -18.54 -2.07 4.33
N PHE A 330 -19.78 -2.01 3.85
CA PHE A 330 -20.08 -1.45 2.53
C PHE A 330 -19.75 0.05 2.42
N TRP A 331 -19.53 0.74 3.54
CA TRP A 331 -18.98 2.10 3.56
C TRP A 331 -17.52 2.19 3.05
N TYR A 332 -16.86 1.07 2.72
CA TYR A 332 -15.60 1.06 1.97
C TYR A 332 -15.77 1.26 0.45
N LEU A 333 -16.99 1.16 -0.10
CA LEU A 333 -17.24 1.37 -1.53
C LEU A 333 -16.81 2.78 -2.03
N PRO A 334 -17.13 3.89 -1.33
CA PRO A 334 -16.65 5.21 -1.71
C PRO A 334 -15.12 5.32 -1.70
N ALA A 335 -14.45 4.72 -0.70
CA ALA A 335 -12.99 4.72 -0.63
C ALA A 335 -12.36 4.03 -1.85
N ALA A 336 -12.88 2.86 -2.22
CA ALA A 336 -12.47 2.15 -3.42
C ALA A 336 -12.72 2.99 -4.68
N ALA A 337 -13.86 3.68 -4.80
CA ALA A 337 -14.13 4.55 -5.94
C ALA A 337 -13.12 5.69 -6.07
N PHE A 338 -12.79 6.38 -4.97
CA PHE A 338 -11.77 7.45 -4.99
C PHE A 338 -10.38 6.93 -5.34
N GLU A 339 -9.99 5.75 -4.86
CA GLU A 339 -8.76 5.09 -5.28
C GLU A 339 -8.76 4.77 -6.77
N GLU A 340 -9.84 4.18 -7.30
CA GLU A 340 -9.90 3.80 -8.70
C GLU A 340 -9.90 5.01 -9.65
N ILE A 341 -10.41 6.18 -9.22
CA ILE A 341 -10.24 7.43 -9.97
C ILE A 341 -8.76 7.74 -10.20
N ILE A 342 -7.92 7.54 -9.17
CA ILE A 342 -6.48 7.85 -9.23
C ILE A 342 -5.75 6.78 -10.04
N TRP A 343 -5.90 5.51 -9.64
CA TRP A 343 -5.10 4.42 -10.17
C TRP A 343 -5.53 4.05 -11.59
N ARG A 344 -6.82 3.75 -11.78
CA ARG A 344 -7.36 3.21 -13.03
C ARG A 344 -7.87 4.30 -13.97
N GLY A 345 -8.44 5.37 -13.42
CA GLY A 345 -8.89 6.52 -14.20
C GLY A 345 -7.73 7.40 -14.67
N TYR A 346 -6.88 7.87 -13.76
CA TYR A 346 -5.82 8.82 -14.10
C TYR A 346 -4.52 8.16 -14.56
N LEU A 347 -3.93 7.29 -13.73
CA LEU A 347 -2.57 6.78 -13.95
C LEU A 347 -2.50 5.64 -14.97
N GLN A 348 -3.42 4.68 -14.95
CA GLN A 348 -3.37 3.50 -15.82
C GLN A 348 -3.32 3.82 -17.32
N PRO A 349 -4.15 4.70 -17.88
CA PRO A 349 -4.09 5.02 -19.31
C PRO A 349 -2.71 5.56 -19.71
N ARG A 350 -2.09 6.36 -18.84
CA ARG A 350 -0.77 6.96 -19.07
C ARG A 350 0.36 5.94 -19.01
N PHE A 351 0.31 5.05 -18.01
CA PHE A 351 1.26 3.94 -17.88
C PHE A 351 1.14 2.95 -19.03
N VAL A 352 -0.08 2.61 -19.43
CA VAL A 352 -0.34 1.71 -20.57
C VAL A 352 0.12 2.34 -21.89
N ARG A 353 -0.16 3.63 -22.14
CA ARG A 353 0.35 4.33 -23.34
C ARG A 353 1.88 4.40 -23.37
N ARG A 354 2.54 4.55 -22.21
CA ARG A 354 4.00 4.72 -22.15
C ARG A 354 4.77 3.40 -22.20
N PHE A 355 4.27 2.35 -21.54
CA PHE A 355 4.99 1.10 -21.32
C PHE A 355 4.32 -0.11 -22.00
N GLY A 356 3.16 0.08 -22.62
CA GLY A 356 2.30 -1.00 -23.11
C GLY A 356 1.42 -1.57 -22.00
N ILE A 357 0.41 -2.37 -22.38
CA ILE A 357 -0.62 -2.88 -21.47
C ILE A 357 -0.02 -3.66 -20.30
N ILE A 358 0.76 -4.70 -20.58
CA ILE A 358 1.26 -5.62 -19.55
C ILE A 358 2.21 -4.91 -18.58
N ARG A 359 3.20 -4.18 -19.09
CA ARG A 359 4.19 -3.47 -18.25
C ARG A 359 3.56 -2.28 -17.53
N GLY A 360 2.68 -1.54 -18.20
CA GLY A 360 2.00 -0.40 -17.63
C GLY A 360 1.16 -0.80 -16.42
N ILE A 361 0.39 -1.89 -16.54
CA ILE A 361 -0.38 -2.45 -15.42
C ILE A 361 0.55 -2.94 -14.31
N LEU A 362 1.61 -3.68 -14.62
CA LEU A 362 2.55 -4.17 -13.61
C LEU A 362 3.17 -3.03 -12.80
N LEU A 363 3.73 -2.02 -13.48
CA LEU A 363 4.39 -0.89 -12.83
C LEU A 363 3.41 -0.08 -11.98
N LEU A 364 2.21 0.18 -12.51
CA LEU A 364 1.17 0.86 -11.75
C LEU A 364 0.77 0.07 -10.50
N SER A 365 0.65 -1.25 -10.63
CA SER A 365 0.27 -2.12 -9.51
C SER A 365 1.32 -2.17 -8.41
N LEU A 366 2.60 -2.12 -8.77
CA LEU A 366 3.69 -1.98 -7.80
C LEU A 366 3.65 -0.64 -7.08
N ILE A 367 3.35 0.44 -7.81
CA ILE A 367 3.18 1.78 -7.21
C ILE A 367 1.97 1.81 -6.28
N TRP A 368 0.85 1.22 -6.68
CA TRP A 368 -0.34 1.08 -5.85
C TRP A 368 -0.04 0.26 -4.59
N GLY A 369 0.71 -0.83 -4.70
CA GLY A 369 1.18 -1.58 -3.53
C GLY A 369 2.08 -0.75 -2.62
N ALA A 370 2.99 0.05 -3.18
CA ALA A 370 3.89 0.91 -2.42
C ALA A 370 3.17 2.05 -1.68
N SER A 371 2.04 2.57 -2.19
CA SER A 371 1.28 3.62 -1.50
C SER A 371 0.70 3.15 -0.16
N HIS A 372 0.52 1.84 0.00
CA HIS A 372 0.02 1.25 1.23
C HIS A 372 1.09 1.11 2.31
N PHE A 373 2.37 1.20 1.96
CA PHE A 373 3.47 0.93 2.91
C PHE A 373 3.48 1.89 4.11
N SER A 374 2.94 3.09 3.95
CA SER A 374 2.83 4.07 5.02
C SER A 374 1.65 3.85 5.98
N ALA A 375 0.71 2.97 5.66
CA ALA A 375 -0.54 2.78 6.43
C ALA A 375 -0.78 1.33 6.88
N ASP A 376 -0.24 0.34 6.18
CA ASP A 376 -0.61 -1.07 6.36
C ASP A 376 -0.02 -1.78 7.57
N PHE A 377 1.19 -1.41 8.02
CA PHE A 377 1.89 -2.24 9.02
C PHE A 377 1.63 -1.74 10.44
N GLN A 378 0.78 -2.46 11.18
CA GLN A 378 0.57 -2.20 12.60
C GLN A 378 1.82 -2.59 13.42
N ARG A 379 2.05 -1.87 14.53
CA ARG A 379 3.26 -1.84 15.41
C ARG A 379 3.72 -3.18 16.05
N THR A 380 3.25 -4.34 15.57
CA THR A 380 3.35 -5.63 16.28
C THR A 380 4.00 -6.76 15.48
N SER A 381 4.61 -6.49 14.33
CA SER A 381 5.17 -7.55 13.47
C SER A 381 6.61 -7.90 13.86
N GLU A 382 6.92 -9.19 13.97
CA GLU A 382 8.31 -9.70 13.99
C GLU A 382 9.02 -9.40 12.66
N ASP A 383 10.36 -9.35 12.68
CA ASP A 383 11.20 -8.97 11.54
C ASP A 383 10.86 -9.75 10.25
N TYR A 384 10.62 -11.05 10.34
CA TYR A 384 10.26 -11.88 9.18
C TYR A 384 8.84 -11.59 8.65
N GLN A 385 7.90 -11.25 9.54
CA GLN A 385 6.51 -10.97 9.18
C GLN A 385 6.39 -9.67 8.37
N VAL A 386 7.31 -8.72 8.59
CA VAL A 386 7.37 -7.47 7.84
C VAL A 386 7.63 -7.74 6.36
N PHE A 387 8.64 -8.54 6.04
CA PHE A 387 8.95 -8.90 4.66
C PHE A 387 7.84 -9.71 4.01
N GLN A 388 7.23 -10.64 4.76
CA GLN A 388 6.07 -11.38 4.28
C GLN A 388 4.91 -10.45 3.95
N LYS A 389 4.58 -9.49 4.82
CA LYS A 389 3.51 -8.50 4.58
C LYS A 389 3.83 -7.60 3.40
N LEU A 390 5.08 -7.13 3.26
CA LEU A 390 5.52 -6.30 2.14
C LEU A 390 5.41 -7.05 0.81
N ALA A 391 5.95 -8.26 0.75
CA ALA A 391 5.91 -9.11 -0.43
C ALA A 391 4.47 -9.47 -0.80
N PHE A 392 3.66 -9.81 0.20
CA PHE A 392 2.25 -10.12 -0.01
C PHE A 392 1.43 -8.91 -0.47
N ARG A 393 1.69 -7.71 0.06
CA ARG A 393 1.04 -6.48 -0.42
C ARG A 393 1.38 -6.20 -1.89
N LEU A 394 2.65 -6.30 -2.27
CA LEU A 394 3.05 -6.14 -3.67
C LEU A 394 2.42 -7.21 -4.56
N PHE A 395 2.47 -8.48 -4.12
CA PHE A 395 1.85 -9.59 -4.84
C PHE A 395 0.34 -9.39 -5.05
N SER A 396 -0.40 -9.10 -3.97
CA SER A 396 -1.84 -8.88 -4.03
C SER A 396 -2.22 -7.71 -4.93
N CYS A 397 -1.53 -6.57 -4.81
CA CYS A 397 -1.77 -5.41 -5.67
C CYS A 397 -1.46 -5.71 -7.14
N VAL A 398 -0.44 -6.51 -7.46
CA VAL A 398 -0.14 -6.95 -8.83
C VAL A 398 -1.25 -7.85 -9.36
N VAL A 399 -1.66 -8.87 -8.60
CA VAL A 399 -2.69 -9.82 -9.02
C VAL A 399 -4.03 -9.12 -9.25
N LEU A 400 -4.49 -8.33 -8.27
CA LEU A 400 -5.70 -7.51 -8.42
C LEU A 400 -5.53 -6.48 -9.53
N GLY A 401 -4.36 -5.87 -9.63
CA GLY A 401 -3.99 -4.91 -10.66
C GLY A 401 -4.24 -5.38 -12.09
N TYR A 402 -3.92 -6.64 -12.39
CA TYR A 402 -4.23 -7.23 -13.70
C TYR A 402 -5.73 -7.37 -13.95
N VAL A 403 -6.50 -7.91 -13.00
CA VAL A 403 -7.95 -8.06 -13.19
C VAL A 403 -8.67 -6.71 -13.23
N PHE A 404 -8.31 -5.81 -12.32
CA PHE A 404 -8.85 -4.47 -12.21
C PHE A 404 -8.51 -3.64 -13.44
N GLY A 405 -7.25 -3.70 -13.88
CA GLY A 405 -6.82 -3.02 -15.10
C GLY A 405 -7.52 -3.55 -16.34
N TRP A 406 -7.73 -4.86 -16.43
CA TRP A 406 -8.53 -5.48 -17.48
C TRP A 406 -9.98 -4.98 -17.49
N LEU A 407 -10.65 -4.96 -16.33
CA LEU A 407 -12.02 -4.48 -16.19
C LEU A 407 -12.15 -3.03 -16.66
N THR A 408 -11.21 -2.15 -16.26
CA THR A 408 -11.21 -0.75 -16.69
C THR A 408 -10.98 -0.60 -18.19
N LEU A 409 -9.98 -1.30 -18.76
CA LEU A 409 -9.67 -1.16 -20.18
C LEU A 409 -10.79 -1.70 -21.07
N ARG A 410 -11.46 -2.78 -20.65
CA ARG A 410 -12.55 -3.41 -21.42
C ARG A 410 -13.88 -2.69 -21.30
N SER A 411 -14.18 -2.13 -20.14
CA SER A 411 -15.42 -1.37 -19.93
C SER A 411 -15.31 0.10 -20.32
N GLY A 412 -14.08 0.64 -20.43
CA GLY A 412 -13.86 2.07 -20.62
C GLY A 412 -14.31 2.93 -19.43
N SER A 413 -14.57 2.32 -18.27
CA SER A 413 -15.17 2.96 -17.09
C SER A 413 -14.49 2.51 -15.80
N ILE A 414 -14.48 3.38 -14.79
CA ILE A 414 -13.96 3.02 -13.45
C ILE A 414 -15.01 2.34 -12.57
N TRP A 415 -16.30 2.44 -12.88
CA TRP A 415 -17.35 1.92 -11.98
C TRP A 415 -17.29 0.39 -11.79
N PRO A 416 -17.07 -0.44 -12.83
CA PRO A 416 -16.92 -1.88 -12.66
C PRO A 416 -15.76 -2.25 -11.72
N VAL A 417 -14.63 -1.56 -11.86
CA VAL A 417 -13.46 -1.83 -11.03
C VAL A 417 -13.61 -1.27 -9.61
N ALA A 418 -14.28 -0.12 -9.45
CA ALA A 418 -14.58 0.45 -8.14
C ALA A 418 -15.50 -0.48 -7.32
N LEU A 419 -16.51 -1.07 -7.98
CA LEU A 419 -17.34 -2.11 -7.37
C LEU A 419 -16.48 -3.32 -7.01
N ALA A 420 -15.67 -3.85 -7.95
CA ALA A 420 -14.81 -5.01 -7.69
C ALA A 420 -13.86 -4.81 -6.51
N HIS A 421 -13.21 -3.64 -6.44
CA HIS A 421 -12.32 -3.28 -5.36
C HIS A 421 -13.07 -3.10 -4.04
N GLY A 422 -14.20 -2.38 -4.03
CA GLY A 422 -14.98 -2.18 -2.80
C GLY A 422 -15.54 -3.49 -2.24
N PHE A 423 -16.11 -4.35 -3.08
CA PHE A 423 -16.57 -5.69 -2.67
C PHE A 423 -15.41 -6.57 -2.18
N HIS A 424 -14.25 -6.52 -2.86
CA HIS A 424 -13.05 -7.20 -2.37
C HIS A 424 -12.69 -6.72 -0.95
N ASN A 425 -12.67 -5.41 -0.70
CA ASN A 425 -12.33 -4.85 0.62
C ASN A 425 -13.35 -5.25 1.68
N VAL A 426 -14.64 -5.18 1.37
CA VAL A 426 -15.71 -5.63 2.28
C VAL A 426 -15.49 -7.10 2.68
N TRP A 427 -15.14 -7.97 1.73
CA TRP A 427 -14.95 -9.40 1.99
C TRP A 427 -13.65 -9.70 2.73
N VAL A 428 -12.53 -9.08 2.35
CA VAL A 428 -11.25 -9.27 3.06
C VAL A 428 -11.32 -8.76 4.49
N ILE A 429 -11.92 -7.59 4.70
CA ILE A 429 -12.01 -7.01 6.05
C ILE A 429 -12.98 -7.84 6.89
N SER A 430 -14.18 -8.15 6.39
CA SER A 430 -15.13 -8.98 7.13
C SER A 430 -14.57 -10.37 7.43
N SER A 431 -14.03 -11.07 6.44
CA SER A 431 -13.42 -12.39 6.63
C SER A 431 -12.24 -12.39 7.61
N ALA A 432 -11.44 -11.32 7.67
CA ALA A 432 -10.38 -11.21 8.69
C ALA A 432 -10.92 -11.20 10.14
N TYR A 433 -12.14 -10.69 10.37
CA TYR A 433 -12.81 -10.76 11.67
C TYR A 433 -13.43 -12.13 11.92
N TRP A 434 -14.09 -12.74 10.93
CA TRP A 434 -14.78 -14.03 11.09
C TRP A 434 -13.82 -15.23 11.15
N LEU A 435 -12.75 -15.22 10.36
CA LEU A 435 -11.84 -16.34 10.17
C LEU A 435 -10.71 -16.39 11.19
N ARG A 436 -10.60 -15.37 12.06
CA ARG A 436 -9.66 -15.39 13.18
C ARG A 436 -9.89 -16.58 14.12
N GLU A 437 -11.11 -17.15 14.11
CA GLU A 437 -11.47 -18.34 14.86
C GLU A 437 -11.26 -19.66 14.08
N GLN A 438 -11.13 -19.62 12.75
CA GLN A 438 -11.08 -20.81 11.87
C GLN A 438 -9.74 -21.06 11.17
N ASP A 439 -8.70 -20.29 11.52
CA ASP A 439 -7.32 -20.24 10.98
C ASP A 439 -6.91 -21.30 9.94
N SER A 440 -7.56 -21.30 8.77
CA SER A 440 -7.30 -22.26 7.71
C SER A 440 -6.50 -21.60 6.59
N TRP A 441 -5.31 -22.11 6.34
CA TRP A 441 -4.44 -21.64 5.25
C TRP A 441 -5.15 -21.70 3.88
N LEU A 442 -6.11 -22.62 3.70
CA LEU A 442 -6.93 -22.73 2.48
C LEU A 442 -7.77 -21.48 2.24
N LEU A 443 -8.44 -20.96 3.28
CA LEU A 443 -9.25 -19.73 3.16
C LEU A 443 -8.40 -18.51 2.82
N LYS A 444 -7.14 -18.52 3.27
CA LYS A 444 -6.19 -17.44 2.97
C LYS A 444 -5.57 -17.58 1.58
N THR A 445 -5.41 -18.79 1.05
CA THR A 445 -4.62 -19.05 -0.17
C THR A 445 -5.48 -19.22 -1.42
N ILE A 446 -6.60 -19.94 -1.34
CA ILE A 446 -7.47 -20.24 -2.49
C ILE A 446 -7.97 -18.95 -3.19
N PRO A 447 -8.43 -17.89 -2.49
CA PRO A 447 -8.88 -16.68 -3.16
C PRO A 447 -7.81 -16.10 -4.10
N TRP A 448 -6.55 -16.08 -3.66
CA TRP A 448 -5.44 -15.56 -4.48
C TRP A 448 -5.11 -16.45 -5.66
N VAL A 449 -5.20 -17.77 -5.50
CA VAL A 449 -5.06 -18.69 -6.64
C VAL A 449 -6.16 -18.43 -7.67
N CYS A 450 -7.41 -18.25 -7.23
CA CYS A 450 -8.52 -17.89 -8.12
C CYS A 450 -8.29 -16.55 -8.82
N TRP A 451 -7.82 -15.53 -8.12
CA TRP A 451 -7.49 -14.23 -8.73
C TRP A 451 -6.36 -14.34 -9.76
N VAL A 452 -5.31 -15.13 -9.49
CA VAL A 452 -4.20 -15.37 -10.45
C VAL A 452 -4.70 -16.10 -11.69
N ILE A 453 -5.47 -17.18 -11.51
CA ILE A 453 -6.06 -17.92 -12.63
C ILE A 453 -6.96 -17.00 -13.44
N LEU A 454 -7.81 -16.21 -12.80
CA LEU A 454 -8.68 -15.25 -13.47
C LEU A 454 -7.87 -14.24 -14.30
N ALA A 455 -6.82 -13.65 -13.73
CA ALA A 455 -5.94 -12.74 -14.46
C ALA A 455 -5.35 -13.40 -15.72
N ILE A 456 -4.88 -14.64 -15.61
CA ILE A 456 -4.33 -15.39 -16.75
C ILE A 456 -5.41 -15.64 -17.82
N LEU A 457 -6.59 -16.11 -17.41
CA LEU A 457 -7.71 -16.41 -18.33
C LEU A 457 -8.18 -15.15 -19.07
N LEU A 458 -8.36 -14.03 -18.35
CA LEU A 458 -8.79 -12.76 -18.94
C LEU A 458 -7.83 -12.26 -20.01
N PHE A 459 -6.51 -12.31 -19.76
CA PHE A 459 -5.52 -11.89 -20.74
C PHE A 459 -5.29 -12.90 -21.87
N ARG A 460 -5.55 -14.19 -21.64
CA ARG A 460 -5.37 -15.25 -22.64
C ARG A 460 -6.51 -15.32 -23.66
N PHE A 461 -7.75 -15.16 -23.20
CA PHE A 461 -8.96 -15.34 -24.01
C PHE A 461 -9.62 -14.03 -24.39
N TRP A 462 -9.40 -12.98 -23.61
CA TRP A 462 -10.09 -11.70 -23.75
C TRP A 462 -9.15 -10.49 -23.65
N PRO A 463 -8.00 -10.47 -24.35
CA PRO A 463 -6.99 -9.43 -24.18
C PRO A 463 -7.58 -8.03 -24.36
N PRO A 464 -7.24 -7.06 -23.49
CA PRO A 464 -7.70 -5.69 -23.65
C PRO A 464 -6.93 -5.02 -24.80
N THR A 465 -7.59 -4.09 -25.49
CA THR A 465 -6.97 -3.24 -26.51
C THR A 465 -6.84 -1.80 -25.98
N VAL A 466 -5.83 -1.08 -26.43
CA VAL A 466 -5.78 0.37 -26.23
C VAL A 466 -6.62 0.96 -27.35
N ALA A 467 -7.67 1.70 -27.04
CA ALA A 467 -8.32 2.53 -28.05
C ALA A 467 -7.26 3.49 -28.58
N GLU A 468 -6.85 3.32 -29.85
CA GLU A 468 -6.05 4.32 -30.54
C GLU A 468 -6.81 5.64 -30.50
N ASP A 469 -6.05 6.73 -30.39
CA ASP A 469 -6.57 8.07 -30.16
C ASP A 469 -7.80 8.34 -31.04
N ILE A 470 -8.94 8.63 -30.40
CA ILE A 470 -10.04 9.31 -31.09
C ILE A 470 -9.41 10.57 -31.67
N PRO A 471 -9.47 10.79 -33.00
CA PRO A 471 -8.93 12.02 -33.58
C PRO A 471 -9.52 13.20 -32.82
N ALA A 472 -8.63 14.06 -32.30
CA ALA A 472 -9.02 15.43 -32.04
C ALA A 472 -9.56 15.96 -33.37
N ASP A 473 -10.74 16.57 -33.33
CA ASP A 473 -11.44 17.18 -34.46
C ASP A 473 -12.38 16.23 -35.23
N SER A 474 -13.51 15.93 -34.59
CA SER A 474 -14.80 16.11 -35.27
C SER A 474 -15.57 17.16 -34.49
N GLU A 475 -15.26 18.43 -34.73
CA GLU A 475 -16.25 19.48 -34.51
C GLU A 475 -17.54 19.04 -35.22
N PRO A 476 -18.72 19.19 -34.61
CA PRO A 476 -19.96 19.05 -35.36
C PRO A 476 -19.92 20.16 -36.41
N THR A 477 -19.67 19.79 -37.67
CA THR A 477 -19.85 20.66 -38.82
C THR A 477 -21.17 21.38 -38.65
N SER A 478 -21.08 22.68 -38.41
CA SER A 478 -22.19 23.60 -38.48
C SER A 478 -22.80 23.43 -39.86
N THR A 479 -23.91 22.72 -39.94
CA THR A 479 -24.81 22.81 -41.09
C THR A 479 -25.39 24.22 -41.06
N GLU A 480 -24.73 25.15 -41.75
CA GLU A 480 -25.39 26.38 -42.20
C GLU A 480 -26.66 25.97 -42.97
N PRO A 481 -27.81 26.60 -42.69
CA PRO A 481 -28.98 26.39 -43.53
C PRO A 481 -28.71 26.96 -44.94
N PRO A 482 -29.26 26.34 -46.00
CA PRO A 482 -29.03 26.80 -47.36
C PRO A 482 -29.59 28.22 -47.55
N PRO A 483 -28.99 29.03 -48.45
CA PRO A 483 -29.47 30.37 -48.71
C PRO A 483 -30.88 30.29 -49.31
N ILE A 484 -31.80 31.06 -48.73
CA ILE A 484 -33.12 31.31 -49.29
C ILE A 484 -32.91 32.09 -50.58
N THR A 485 -33.01 31.40 -51.72
CA THR A 485 -33.21 32.05 -53.01
C THR A 485 -34.60 32.65 -53.03
N GLU A 486 -34.67 33.99 -52.94
CA GLU A 486 -35.83 34.74 -53.41
C GLU A 486 -36.05 34.41 -54.89
N THR A 487 -37.13 33.70 -55.19
CA THR A 487 -37.72 33.70 -56.53
C THR A 487 -38.96 34.57 -56.50
N ALA A 488 -38.87 35.66 -57.24
CA ALA A 488 -39.97 36.53 -57.61
C ALA A 488 -41.09 35.75 -58.34
N SER A 489 -42.32 35.92 -57.85
CA SER A 489 -43.56 36.08 -58.64
C SER A 489 -44.73 36.32 -57.69
#